data_AF-A0A426XNP2-F1
#
_entry.id   AF-A0A426XNP2-F1
#
_cell.length_a   1.000
_cell.length_b   1.000
_cell.length_c   1.000
_cell.angle_alpha   90.00
_cell.angle_beta   90.00
_cell.angle_gamma   90.00
#
_symmetry.space_group_name_H-M   'P 1'
#
loop_
_entity.id
_entity.type
_entity.pdbx_description
1 polymer ?
#
loop_
_entity_poly.entity_id
_entity_poly.type
_entity_poly.pdbx_seq_one_letter_code
_entity_poly.pdbx_strand_id
1 'polypeptide(L)'
;MEIDAQPCREGAATAEDWRRALAKVVPAVVVLRTTAARGFDTETAGASYATGFVVDKGRGIILTNRHVVKPGPVVAEAMFVNREEIPVYPIYRDPVSSWFSDSCLQFHQLLDR
;
A
#
# COMPACT_ATOMS: atom_id res chain seq x y z
N MET A 1 19.00 20.55 18.20
CA MET A 1 17.81 19.83 18.67
C MET A 1 18.24 18.40 18.89
N GLU A 2 18.45 18.00 20.13
CA GLU A 2 18.78 16.62 20.48
C GLU A 2 17.54 15.75 20.26
N ILE A 3 17.67 14.73 19.41
CA ILE A 3 16.68 13.69 19.28
C ILE A 3 17.01 12.69 20.40
N ASP A 4 16.22 12.74 21.46
CA ASP A 4 16.29 11.80 22.58
C ASP A 4 15.91 10.41 22.04
N ALA A 5 16.91 9.63 21.64
CA ALA A 5 16.72 8.26 21.17
C ALA A 5 16.36 7.39 22.37
N GLN A 6 15.06 7.28 22.65
CA GLN A 6 14.55 6.38 23.68
C GLN A 6 15.14 4.97 23.44
N PRO A 7 15.73 4.33 24.47
CA PRO A 7 16.27 3.00 24.33
C PRO A 7 15.13 2.05 23.97
N CYS A 8 15.28 1.31 22.86
CA CYS A 8 14.38 0.20 22.52
C CYS A 8 14.36 -0.77 23.69
N ARG A 9 13.31 -0.69 24.52
CA ARG A 9 13.04 -1.70 25.53
C ARG A 9 12.70 -2.98 24.78
N GLU A 10 13.60 -3.95 24.78
CA GLU A 10 13.30 -5.35 24.46
C GLU A 10 12.35 -5.90 25.53
N GLY A 11 11.08 -5.51 25.43
CA GLY A 11 10.01 -6.15 26.16
C GLY A 11 9.70 -7.46 25.46
N ALA A 12 9.74 -8.58 26.18
CA ALA A 12 9.25 -9.85 25.70
C ALA A 12 7.77 -9.69 25.30
N ALA A 13 7.51 -9.54 24.00
CA ALA A 13 6.16 -9.36 23.48
C ALA A 13 5.31 -10.58 23.85
N THR A 14 4.26 -10.37 24.64
CA THR A 14 3.38 -11.46 25.05
C THR A 14 2.47 -11.88 23.90
N ALA A 15 1.95 -13.10 23.93
CA ALA A 15 0.98 -13.56 22.91
C ALA A 15 -0.31 -12.70 22.88
N GLU A 16 -0.62 -11.97 23.96
CA GLU A 16 -1.72 -11.01 23.99
C GLU A 16 -1.37 -9.72 23.25
N ASP A 17 -0.14 -9.21 23.39
CA ASP A 17 0.32 -8.04 22.65
C ASP A 17 0.35 -8.30 21.14
N TRP A 18 0.75 -9.50 20.73
CA TRP A 18 0.67 -9.93 19.34
C TRP A 18 -0.77 -9.96 18.80
N ARG A 19 -1.72 -10.50 19.57
CA ARG A 19 -3.14 -10.51 19.19
C ARG A 19 -3.71 -9.11 19.06
N ARG A 20 -3.38 -8.22 19.99
CA ARG A 20 -3.79 -6.80 19.94
C ARG A 20 -3.20 -6.07 18.73
N ALA A 21 -1.93 -6.31 18.42
CA ALA A 21 -1.28 -5.73 17.24
C ALA A 21 -1.94 -6.20 15.95
N LEU A 22 -2.19 -7.51 15.82
CA LEU A 22 -2.87 -8.08 14.66
C LEU A 22 -4.29 -7.52 14.49
N ALA A 23 -5.08 -7.45 15.58
CA ALA A 23 -6.43 -6.89 15.53
C ALA A 23 -6.45 -5.43 15.03
N LYS A 24 -5.38 -4.67 15.29
CA LYS A 24 -5.23 -3.30 14.82
C LYS A 24 -4.75 -3.19 13.37
N VAL A 25 -3.82 -4.06 12.94
CA VAL A 25 -3.17 -3.94 11.62
C VAL A 25 -3.96 -4.64 10.52
N VAL A 26 -4.62 -5.77 10.81
CA VAL A 26 -5.36 -6.56 9.81
C VAL A 26 -6.38 -5.73 9.01
N PRO A 27 -7.19 -4.84 9.62
CA PRO A 27 -8.12 -4.00 8.86
C PRO A 27 -7.45 -2.99 7.91
N ALA A 28 -6.17 -2.66 8.15
CA ALA A 28 -5.42 -1.75 7.30
C ALA A 28 -4.78 -2.45 6.10
N VAL A 29 -4.81 -3.78 6.04
CA VAL A 29 -4.25 -4.55 4.92
C VAL A 29 -5.28 -4.66 3.80
N VAL A 30 -4.87 -4.32 2.59
CA VAL A 30 -5.69 -4.43 1.38
C VAL A 30 -4.95 -5.21 0.31
N VAL A 31 -5.69 -5.89 -0.55
CA VAL A 31 -5.15 -6.50 -1.77
C VAL A 31 -5.40 -5.54 -2.93
N LEU A 32 -4.35 -5.19 -3.65
CA LEU A 32 -4.42 -4.35 -4.83
C LEU A 32 -4.41 -5.22 -6.07
N ARG A 33 -5.44 -5.09 -6.91
CA ARG A 33 -5.49 -5.66 -8.26
C ARG A 33 -5.19 -4.54 -9.25
N THR A 34 -4.10 -4.66 -9.99
CA THR A 34 -3.69 -3.68 -11.01
C THR A 34 -3.75 -4.32 -12.39
N THR A 35 -4.47 -3.70 -13.32
CA THR A 35 -4.63 -4.17 -14.70
C THR A 35 -4.03 -3.15 -15.65
N ALA A 36 -2.99 -3.57 -16.39
CA ALA A 36 -2.43 -2.83 -17.51
C ALA A 36 -3.08 -3.34 -18.81
N ALA A 37 -3.95 -2.53 -19.43
CA ALA A 37 -4.70 -2.92 -20.63
C ALA A 37 -3.83 -3.04 -21.89
N ARG A 38 -2.66 -2.39 -21.89
CA ARG A 38 -1.68 -2.36 -22.98
C ARG A 38 -0.28 -2.35 -22.39
N GLY A 39 0.65 -2.93 -23.13
CA GLY A 39 2.06 -2.81 -22.79
C GLY A 39 2.55 -1.38 -22.98
N PHE A 40 3.47 -0.95 -22.14
CA PHE A 40 4.02 0.41 -22.13
C PHE A 40 5.46 0.43 -21.62
N ASP A 41 6.30 1.26 -22.26
CA ASP A 41 7.72 1.54 -21.97
C ASP A 41 8.66 0.32 -22.01
N THR A 42 8.34 -0.77 -21.32
CA THR A 42 9.00 -2.09 -21.39
C THR A 42 8.12 -3.21 -20.83
N GLU A 43 6.95 -2.88 -20.30
CA GLU A 43 6.09 -3.82 -19.59
C GLU A 43 4.96 -4.32 -20.49
N THR A 44 4.57 -5.57 -20.29
CA THR A 44 3.48 -6.22 -21.02
C THR A 44 2.12 -5.94 -20.39
N ALA A 45 1.07 -6.05 -21.21
CA ALA A 45 -0.29 -6.05 -20.70
C ALA A 45 -0.51 -7.24 -19.76
N GLY A 46 -1.27 -7.03 -18.71
CA GLY A 46 -1.53 -8.07 -17.71
C GLY A 46 -2.19 -7.53 -16.46
N ALA A 47 -2.67 -8.46 -15.64
CA ALA A 47 -3.15 -8.18 -14.29
C ALA A 47 -2.14 -8.69 -13.27
N SER A 48 -1.90 -7.91 -12.22
CA SER A 48 -1.06 -8.28 -11.09
C SER A 48 -1.78 -8.01 -9.78
N TYR A 49 -1.40 -8.78 -8.77
CA TYR A 49 -1.91 -8.66 -7.41
C TYR A 49 -0.76 -8.27 -6.48
N ALA A 50 -1.05 -7.42 -5.53
CA ALA A 50 -0.10 -6.99 -4.53
C ALA A 50 -0.78 -6.67 -3.20
N THR A 51 0.01 -6.46 -2.17
CA THR A 51 -0.46 -5.99 -0.87
C THR A 51 -0.29 -4.47 -0.77
N GLY A 52 -1.30 -3.80 -0.24
CA GLY A 52 -1.24 -2.41 0.17
C GLY A 52 -1.60 -2.24 1.64
N PHE A 53 -1.21 -1.11 2.21
CA PHE A 53 -1.52 -0.74 3.59
C PHE A 53 -2.18 0.63 3.64
N VAL A 54 -3.33 0.73 4.29
CA VAL A 54 -3.99 2.01 4.55
C VAL A 54 -3.16 2.79 5.57
N VAL A 55 -2.57 3.90 5.15
CA VAL A 55 -1.73 4.77 5.99
C VAL A 55 -2.48 6.01 6.47
N ASP A 56 -3.51 6.45 5.73
CA ASP A 56 -4.40 7.54 6.16
C ASP A 56 -5.85 7.21 5.77
N LYS A 57 -6.68 6.89 6.78
CA LYS A 57 -8.10 6.61 6.58
C LYS A 57 -8.94 7.84 6.23
N GLY A 58 -8.53 9.04 6.67
CA GLY A 58 -9.29 10.27 6.45
C GLY A 58 -9.12 10.80 5.03
N ARG A 59 -7.95 10.54 4.44
CA ARG A 59 -7.64 10.89 3.04
C ARG A 59 -7.75 9.70 2.08
N GLY A 60 -8.07 8.51 2.59
CA GLY A 60 -8.15 7.28 1.81
C GLY A 60 -6.83 6.88 1.16
N ILE A 61 -5.71 7.08 1.86
CA ILE A 61 -4.38 6.81 1.34
C ILE A 61 -3.95 5.37 1.62
N ILE A 62 -3.64 4.66 0.54
CA ILE A 62 -3.00 3.35 0.58
C ILE A 62 -1.55 3.51 0.13
N LEU A 63 -0.65 2.83 0.83
CA LEU A 63 0.76 2.67 0.53
C LEU A 63 1.02 1.27 -0.04
N THR A 64 1.79 1.19 -1.12
CA THR A 64 2.30 -0.08 -1.67
C THR A 64 3.67 0.12 -2.32
N ASN A 65 4.31 -0.99 -2.71
CA ASN A 65 5.60 -0.98 -3.38
C ASN A 65 5.51 -0.41 -4.80
N ARG A 66 6.57 0.28 -5.25
CA ARG A 66 6.63 0.89 -6.60
C ARG A 66 6.37 -0.04 -7.77
N HIS A 67 6.80 -1.30 -7.69
CA HIS A 67 6.65 -2.26 -8.80
C HIS A 67 5.19 -2.69 -9.02
N VAL A 68 4.33 -2.42 -8.06
CA VAL A 68 2.89 -2.75 -8.12
C VAL A 68 2.19 -1.85 -9.14
N VAL A 69 2.58 -0.59 -9.23
CA VAL A 69 2.05 0.34 -10.23
C VAL A 69 3.05 0.48 -11.36
N LYS A 70 2.61 0.02 -12.52
CA LYS A 70 3.30 0.09 -13.81
C LYS A 70 3.45 1.57 -14.24
N PRO A 71 4.49 1.98 -15.00
CA PRO A 71 4.64 3.35 -15.50
C PRO A 71 3.53 3.75 -16.46
N GLY A 72 2.96 2.77 -17.16
CA GLY A 72 1.89 3.00 -18.13
C GLY A 72 0.52 3.21 -17.49
N PRO A 73 -0.50 3.54 -18.30
CA PRO A 73 -1.87 3.61 -17.84
C PRO A 73 -2.31 2.29 -17.19
N VAL A 74 -2.74 2.38 -15.93
CA VAL A 74 -3.23 1.24 -15.16
C VAL A 74 -4.61 1.54 -14.58
N VAL A 75 -5.44 0.50 -14.51
CA VAL A 75 -6.65 0.47 -13.70
C VAL A 75 -6.31 -0.30 -12.44
N ALA A 76 -6.62 0.27 -11.26
CA ALA A 76 -6.33 -0.38 -9.99
C ALA A 76 -7.56 -0.42 -9.09
N GLU A 77 -7.71 -1.52 -8.35
CA GLU A 77 -8.80 -1.78 -7.43
C GLU A 77 -8.23 -2.30 -6.11
N ALA A 78 -8.73 -1.78 -4.99
CA ALA A 78 -8.39 -2.24 -3.66
C ALA A 78 -9.51 -3.15 -3.13
N MET A 79 -9.12 -4.34 -2.67
CA MET A 79 -9.99 -5.32 -2.05
C MET A 79 -9.67 -5.39 -0.56
N PHE A 80 -10.65 -5.05 0.26
CA PHE A 80 -10.55 -5.15 1.71
C PHE A 80 -10.87 -6.56 2.19
N VAL A 81 -10.54 -6.86 3.46
CA VAL A 81 -10.81 -8.16 4.09
C VAL A 81 -12.31 -8.51 4.10
N ASN A 82 -13.19 -7.51 4.10
CA ASN A 82 -14.64 -7.65 3.96
C ASN A 82 -15.11 -7.95 2.51
N ARG A 83 -14.19 -8.13 1.55
CA ARG A 83 -14.45 -8.29 0.11
C ARG A 83 -15.07 -7.07 -0.56
N GLU A 84 -14.95 -5.90 0.05
CA GLU A 84 -15.30 -4.65 -0.60
C GLU A 84 -14.24 -4.30 -1.64
N GLU A 85 -14.66 -4.12 -2.88
CA GLU A 85 -13.81 -3.71 -4.00
C GLU A 85 -14.02 -2.21 -4.27
N ILE A 86 -12.94 -1.43 -4.19
CA ILE A 86 -12.99 0.02 -4.37
C ILE A 86 -12.01 0.44 -5.47
N PRO A 87 -12.42 1.24 -6.46
CA PRO A 87 -11.50 1.77 -7.46
C PRO A 87 -10.50 2.71 -6.81
N VAL A 88 -9.23 2.59 -7.20
CA VAL A 88 -8.13 3.40 -6.66
C VAL A 88 -7.25 3.94 -7.77
N TYR A 89 -6.73 5.15 -7.58
CA TYR A 89 -5.92 5.84 -8.58
C TYR A 89 -4.55 6.20 -8.01
N PRO A 90 -3.45 5.94 -8.74
CA PRO A 90 -2.13 6.33 -8.31
C PRO A 90 -1.97 7.86 -8.36
N ILE A 91 -1.60 8.47 -7.24
CA ILE A 91 -1.40 9.93 -7.10
C ILE A 91 0.08 10.29 -7.25
N TYR A 92 0.96 9.44 -6.74
CA TYR A 92 2.39 9.68 -6.72
C TYR A 92 3.15 8.39 -6.94
N ARG A 93 4.14 8.42 -7.83
CA ARG A 93 5.12 7.35 -8.02
C ARG A 93 6.48 8.00 -7.88
N ASP A 94 7.29 7.48 -6.96
CA ASP A 94 8.68 7.93 -6.81
C ASP A 94 9.41 7.85 -8.17
N PRO A 95 10.10 8.90 -8.64
CA PRO A 95 10.88 8.86 -9.87
C PRO A 95 12.17 8.05 -9.72
N VAL A 96 12.79 7.99 -8.53
CA VAL A 96 14.15 7.44 -8.35
C VAL A 96 14.10 5.95 -8.00
N SER A 97 14.60 5.10 -8.88
CA SER A 97 14.72 3.65 -8.65
C SER A 97 16.17 3.32 -8.32
N SER A 98 16.61 3.58 -7.09
CA SER A 98 17.75 2.85 -6.54
C SER A 98 17.20 1.58 -5.90
N TRP A 99 17.77 0.42 -6.24
CA TRP A 99 17.25 -0.94 -6.03
C TRP A 99 16.81 -1.38 -4.61
N PHE A 100 16.79 -0.46 -3.63
CA PHE A 100 16.49 -0.69 -2.22
C PHE A 100 15.43 0.22 -1.60
N SER A 101 14.72 1.05 -2.38
CA SER A 101 13.75 1.99 -1.78
C SER A 101 12.30 1.59 -2.08
N ASP A 102 11.64 1.06 -1.06
CA ASP A 102 10.20 0.80 -1.00
C ASP A 102 9.43 2.10 -1.26
N SER A 103 9.14 2.33 -2.53
CA SER A 103 8.68 3.64 -2.97
C SER A 103 7.17 3.74 -2.79
N CYS A 104 6.75 4.79 -2.09
CA CYS A 104 5.36 5.03 -1.72
C CYS A 104 4.49 5.36 -2.93
N LEU A 105 3.59 4.46 -3.31
CA LEU A 105 2.45 4.85 -4.13
C LEU A 105 1.30 5.25 -3.23
N GLN A 106 0.84 6.49 -3.38
CA GLN A 106 -0.33 7.03 -2.71
C GLN A 106 -1.54 6.73 -3.61
N PHE A 107 -2.48 5.90 -3.16
CA PHE A 107 -3.79 5.82 -3.80
C PHE A 107 -4.76 6.82 -3.16
N HIS A 108 -5.65 7.44 -3.93
CA HIS A 108 -6.81 8.14 -3.36
C HIS A 108 -8.01 7.23 -3.49
N GLN A 109 -8.71 7.01 -2.38
CA GLN A 109 -10.06 6.47 -2.41
C GLN A 109 -11.00 7.53 -2.99
N LEU A 110 -11.64 7.25 -4.12
CA LEU A 110 -12.77 8.02 -4.60
C LEU A 110 -14.01 7.61 -3.78
N LEU A 111 -14.16 8.19 -2.59
CA LEU A 111 -15.42 8.18 -1.88
C LEU A 111 -16.20 9.43 -2.30
N ASP A 112 -16.98 9.31 -3.38
CA ASP A 112 -18.28 9.95 -3.40
C ASP A 112 -19.27 8.94 -2.79
N ARG A 113 -19.40 8.97 -1.45
CA ARG A 113 -20.63 8.84 -0.64
C ARG A 113 -20.33 9.14 0.84
#